data_AF-A0A960Y2V2-F1
#
_entry.id   AF-A0A960Y2V2-F1
#
_cell.length_a   1.000
_cell.length_b   1.000
_cell.length_c   1.000
_cell.angle_alpha   90.00
_cell.angle_beta   90.00
_cell.angle_gamma   90.00
#
_symmetry.space_group_name_H-M   'P 1'
#
loop_
_entity.id
_entity.type
_entity.pdbx_description
1 polymer ?
#
loop_
_entity_poly.entity_id
_entity_poly.type
_entity_poly.pdbx_seq_one_letter_code
_entity_poly.pdbx_strand_id
1 'polypeptide(L)'
;MNSLFRSKFPIFKKIRLVYRNTLFGLTILISIFSSSLFGSEKGTLVLLVSSENTIYSKGITGFNSKFRGQTKVVFVPEVLKMEQEGKIFFEEYEKENHPFMITFGVEATVLASKMLKNTPVLHSFVQSARFYYEEGKRKCGIDLKSPLSDYFGVLREIKPKAKSIYTFYSNDIGKYIAEESSYLDAYHRFYTKSIKVTSSNEFIGALEKHSASMDAFLMISDPIYNRNNFEFLSKFCREKGIVLMTIYPALVELGATFAILPDYISLGEETANFASRVLRGEIDCEMGPIENPKGQILHFNKEYANSSGIQLSESFERHIKENKLFTWGLELYYKNMFSSSKSAFDKILKTNPNHGPAKEYSMKLQYRLTQSETQKLTAIADEYAEQRNFSRARLYYSQVLALNPDLEDIRKKLNRTIEEESGDRKKEGDSAILKDNPFLAASKYLEAIKINPGNKEAQNALNTLRSNENGNLSSYLKKALGFYNQREYKESILWFNQILLLSPNHEVAKEYLRLSLIKKEAMERLENCLKEKKSGCELLN
;
A
#
# COMPACT_ATOMS: atom_id res chain seq x y z
N MET A 1 -48.05 -75.11 27.23
CA MET A 1 -49.37 -75.58 26.73
C MET A 1 -49.83 -74.65 25.64
N ASN A 2 -50.00 -75.22 24.45
CA ASN A 2 -50.91 -74.87 23.34
C ASN A 2 -50.96 -73.40 22.89
N SER A 3 -50.30 -73.04 21.77
CA SER A 3 -50.70 -73.30 20.37
C SER A 3 -51.82 -72.36 19.94
N LEU A 4 -51.66 -71.53 18.89
CA LEU A 4 -51.94 -71.82 17.48
C LEU A 4 -52.01 -70.40 16.82
N PHE A 5 -51.70 -70.11 15.57
CA PHE A 5 -51.17 -70.81 14.40
C PHE A 5 -50.92 -69.72 13.32
N ARG A 6 -49.95 -70.01 12.43
CA ARG A 6 -49.87 -69.64 10.99
C ARG A 6 -49.92 -68.15 10.58
N SER A 7 -48.81 -67.59 10.08
CA SER A 7 -48.29 -67.65 8.69
C SER A 7 -48.66 -66.35 7.93
N LYS A 8 -47.85 -65.67 7.12
CA LYS A 8 -46.60 -65.97 6.39
C LYS A 8 -46.03 -64.61 5.88
N PHE A 9 -44.71 -64.38 6.07
CA PHE A 9 -43.66 -63.77 5.19
C PHE A 9 -43.97 -62.63 4.16
N PRO A 10 -42.95 -61.85 3.72
CA PRO A 10 -41.91 -61.09 4.45
C PRO A 10 -41.59 -59.71 3.80
N ILE A 11 -40.57 -58.96 4.27
CA ILE A 11 -39.45 -58.40 3.46
C ILE A 11 -38.62 -57.31 4.22
N PHE A 12 -37.30 -57.40 4.03
CA PHE A 12 -36.18 -56.43 4.14
C PHE A 12 -35.32 -56.26 5.44
N LYS A 13 -34.05 -56.74 5.31
CA LYS A 13 -32.70 -56.08 5.46
C LYS A 13 -32.42 -55.25 6.74
N LYS A 14 -31.22 -55.15 7.34
CA LYS A 14 -29.82 -55.64 7.20
C LYS A 14 -29.01 -55.02 8.40
N ILE A 15 -27.73 -55.40 8.61
CA ILE A 15 -26.57 -54.72 9.33
C ILE A 15 -25.89 -55.69 10.34
N ARG A 16 -24.67 -56.23 10.12
CA ARG A 16 -23.25 -55.77 10.36
C ARG A 16 -22.89 -55.57 11.85
N LEU A 17 -21.70 -55.85 12.43
CA LEU A 17 -20.47 -56.66 12.20
C LEU A 17 -19.54 -56.39 13.44
N VAL A 18 -18.74 -57.34 13.96
CA VAL A 18 -17.71 -57.11 15.03
C VAL A 18 -16.44 -58.00 14.87
N TYR A 19 -15.27 -57.33 14.97
CA TYR A 19 -13.84 -57.63 15.32
C TYR A 19 -13.21 -59.05 15.48
N ARG A 20 -11.92 -59.24 15.04
CA ARG A 20 -10.67 -59.37 15.88
C ARG A 20 -9.33 -59.69 15.11
N ASN A 21 -8.27 -58.91 15.42
CA ASN A 21 -6.78 -59.09 15.53
C ASN A 21 -5.92 -60.11 14.73
N THR A 22 -4.74 -59.65 14.26
CA THR A 22 -3.34 -60.14 14.52
C THR A 22 -2.28 -59.21 13.88
N LEU A 23 -0.97 -59.47 14.09
CA LEU A 23 0.05 -58.56 14.62
C LEU A 23 1.45 -58.67 13.90
N PHE A 24 2.21 -57.54 13.87
CA PHE A 24 3.68 -57.33 13.70
C PHE A 24 4.42 -57.44 12.32
N GLY A 25 5.21 -56.39 11.98
CA GLY A 25 6.32 -56.45 10.99
C GLY A 25 6.87 -55.13 10.38
N LEU A 26 7.66 -54.34 11.15
CA LEU A 26 8.76 -53.39 10.80
C LEU A 26 8.72 -52.33 9.64
N THR A 27 8.65 -51.06 10.06
CA THR A 27 9.51 -49.86 9.75
C THR A 27 9.85 -49.39 8.33
N ILE A 28 9.32 -48.22 7.93
CA ILE A 28 10.08 -47.08 7.36
C ILE A 28 9.56 -45.77 7.97
N LEU A 29 10.48 -44.97 8.51
CA LEU A 29 10.29 -43.60 8.99
C LEU A 29 9.71 -42.69 7.90
N ILE A 30 8.57 -42.07 8.16
CA ILE A 30 8.21 -40.78 7.56
C ILE A 30 8.06 -39.79 8.72
N SER A 31 9.14 -39.06 8.96
CA SER A 31 9.17 -37.84 9.76
C SER A 31 8.38 -36.76 9.03
N ILE A 32 7.06 -36.75 9.21
CA ILE A 32 6.27 -35.53 9.03
C ILE A 32 6.55 -34.67 10.27
N PHE A 33 7.53 -33.79 10.12
CA PHE A 33 7.60 -32.56 10.90
C PHE A 33 6.34 -31.75 10.53
N SER A 34 5.21 -32.06 11.15
CA SER A 34 4.11 -31.11 11.27
C SER A 34 4.55 -30.10 12.33
N SER A 35 5.40 -29.16 11.91
CA SER A 35 5.49 -27.86 12.55
C SER A 35 4.09 -27.25 12.47
N SER A 36 3.33 -27.44 13.54
CA SER A 36 2.34 -26.53 14.09
C SER A 36 2.15 -25.24 13.27
N LEU A 37 1.33 -25.32 12.22
CA LEU A 37 0.53 -24.20 11.75
C LEU A 37 -0.70 -24.13 12.65
N PHE A 38 -0.49 -23.76 13.91
CA PHE A 38 -1.53 -23.06 14.67
C PHE A 38 -1.53 -21.61 14.17
N GLY A 39 -2.06 -21.39 12.97
CA GLY A 39 -2.61 -20.08 12.64
C GLY A 39 -4.00 -20.04 13.27
N SER A 40 -4.14 -19.43 14.44
CA SER A 40 -5.47 -19.18 15.02
C SER A 40 -6.30 -18.43 13.98
N GLU A 41 -7.50 -18.90 13.66
CA GLU A 41 -8.53 -18.04 13.09
C GLU A 41 -8.70 -16.85 14.03
N LYS A 42 -8.09 -15.72 13.69
CA LYS A 42 -8.25 -14.50 14.46
C LYS A 42 -9.71 -14.07 14.27
N GLY A 43 -10.49 -14.14 15.35
CA GLY A 43 -11.89 -13.75 15.36
C GLY A 43 -12.12 -12.34 14.79
N THR A 44 -13.34 -12.13 14.29
CA THR A 44 -13.78 -10.83 13.75
C THR A 44 -13.75 -9.76 14.85
N LEU A 45 -12.93 -8.71 14.68
CA LEU A 45 -12.92 -7.59 15.62
C LEU A 45 -14.19 -6.76 15.48
N VAL A 46 -14.70 -6.25 16.61
CA VAL A 46 -15.86 -5.36 16.62
C VAL A 46 -15.41 -3.91 16.79
N LEU A 47 -15.88 -3.04 15.89
CA LEU A 47 -15.81 -1.59 16.00
C LEU A 47 -17.18 -1.09 16.47
N LEU A 48 -17.27 -0.69 17.74
CA LEU A 48 -18.45 -0.02 18.29
C LEU A 48 -18.37 1.48 18.01
N VAL A 49 -19.37 2.04 17.34
CA VAL A 49 -19.34 3.42 16.84
C VAL A 49 -20.50 4.22 17.41
N SER A 50 -20.25 5.42 17.93
CA SER A 50 -21.28 6.25 18.57
C SER A 50 -22.49 6.52 17.68
N SER A 51 -22.30 6.84 16.40
CA SER A 51 -23.41 7.15 15.49
C SER A 51 -23.00 7.03 14.03
N GLU A 52 -23.97 7.12 13.12
CA GLU A 52 -23.71 7.22 11.69
C GLU A 52 -23.47 8.69 11.29
N ASN A 53 -22.23 9.04 10.96
CA ASN A 53 -21.90 10.35 10.40
C ASN A 53 -20.61 10.29 9.55
N THR A 54 -20.31 11.41 8.87
CA THR A 54 -19.19 11.53 7.94
C THR A 54 -17.81 11.47 8.61
N ILE A 55 -17.69 11.80 9.89
CA ILE A 55 -16.43 11.74 10.65
C ILE A 55 -16.07 10.27 10.88
N TYR A 56 -17.01 9.49 11.43
CA TYR A 56 -16.78 8.08 11.70
C TYR A 56 -16.68 7.25 10.43
N SER A 57 -17.44 7.56 9.36
CA SER A 57 -17.32 6.84 8.09
C SER A 57 -15.94 7.02 7.44
N LYS A 58 -15.35 8.23 7.54
CA LYS A 58 -13.95 8.48 7.16
C LYS A 58 -12.97 7.66 8.00
N GLY A 59 -13.17 7.64 9.32
CA GLY A 59 -12.37 6.82 10.23
C GLY A 59 -12.41 5.33 9.91
N ILE A 60 -13.60 4.77 9.69
CA ILE A 60 -13.81 3.37 9.32
C ILE A 60 -13.13 3.06 8.00
N THR A 61 -13.24 3.96 7.01
CA THR A 61 -12.56 3.84 5.72
C THR A 61 -11.04 3.74 5.91
N GLY A 62 -10.47 4.64 6.73
CA GLY A 62 -9.04 4.63 7.06
C GLY A 62 -8.60 3.35 7.76
N PHE A 63 -9.37 2.93 8.77
CA PHE A 63 -9.12 1.71 9.53
C PHE A 63 -9.09 0.48 8.61
N ASN A 64 -10.13 0.29 7.81
CA ASN A 64 -10.26 -0.85 6.90
C ASN A 64 -9.20 -0.85 5.79
N SER A 65 -8.65 0.32 5.43
CA SER A 65 -7.58 0.40 4.44
C SER A 65 -6.23 -0.17 4.91
N LYS A 66 -6.05 -0.32 6.23
CA LYS A 66 -4.79 -0.79 6.85
C LYS A 66 -4.94 -2.09 7.63
N PHE A 67 -6.08 -2.29 8.26
CA PHE A 67 -6.34 -3.49 9.04
C PHE A 67 -6.55 -4.69 8.10
N ARG A 68 -5.82 -5.79 8.35
CA ARG A 68 -5.88 -7.00 7.50
C ARG A 68 -6.84 -8.08 8.01
N GLY A 69 -7.37 -7.94 9.22
CA GLY A 69 -8.33 -8.89 9.80
C GLY A 69 -9.77 -8.56 9.42
N GLN A 70 -10.69 -9.47 9.77
CA GLN A 70 -12.13 -9.22 9.62
C GLN A 70 -12.60 -8.23 10.69
N THR A 71 -13.51 -7.33 10.31
CA THR A 71 -14.10 -6.33 11.20
C THR A 71 -15.61 -6.30 11.04
N LYS A 72 -16.33 -6.17 12.15
CA LYS A 72 -17.78 -5.89 12.20
C LYS A 72 -17.98 -4.51 12.81
N VAL A 73 -18.64 -3.62 12.07
CA VAL A 73 -19.04 -2.30 12.59
C VAL A 73 -20.42 -2.43 13.22
N VAL A 74 -20.59 -1.88 14.42
CA VAL A 74 -21.86 -1.87 15.17
C VAL A 74 -22.08 -0.46 15.71
N PHE A 75 -23.29 0.08 15.58
CA PHE A 75 -23.59 1.41 16.08
C PHE A 75 -24.26 1.38 17.46
N VAL A 76 -23.91 2.33 18.34
CA VAL A 76 -24.47 2.42 19.69
C VAL A 76 -26.01 2.48 19.70
N PRO A 77 -26.69 3.26 18.84
CA PRO A 77 -28.15 3.23 18.76
C PRO A 77 -28.74 1.86 18.44
N GLU A 78 -28.03 1.00 17.71
CA GLU A 78 -28.48 -0.37 17.41
C GLU A 78 -28.38 -1.25 18.65
N VAL A 79 -27.28 -1.13 19.41
CA VAL A 79 -27.06 -1.85 20.68
C VAL A 79 -28.07 -1.41 21.75
N LEU A 80 -28.42 -0.13 21.81
CA LEU A 80 -29.29 0.43 22.86
C LEU A 80 -30.78 0.28 22.58
N LYS A 81 -31.23 0.17 21.32
CA LYS A 81 -32.64 -0.13 20.98
C LYS A 81 -33.12 -1.46 21.56
N MET A 82 -32.17 -2.29 21.95
CA MET A 82 -32.39 -3.57 22.56
C MET A 82 -32.31 -3.40 24.08
N GLU A 83 -33.37 -2.92 24.74
CA GLU A 83 -33.33 -2.54 26.17
C GLU A 83 -32.90 -3.69 27.11
N GLN A 84 -33.02 -4.96 26.69
CA GLN A 84 -32.41 -6.11 27.37
C GLN A 84 -31.09 -6.59 26.73
N GLU A 85 -30.83 -6.27 25.46
CA GLU A 85 -29.74 -6.88 24.67
C GLU A 85 -28.46 -6.05 24.62
N GLY A 86 -28.45 -4.79 25.07
CA GLY A 86 -27.19 -4.07 25.28
C GLY A 86 -26.27 -4.84 26.25
N LYS A 87 -26.82 -5.35 27.35
CA LYS A 87 -26.09 -6.21 28.29
C LYS A 87 -25.72 -7.56 27.67
N ILE A 88 -26.65 -8.19 26.95
CA ILE A 88 -26.42 -9.49 26.29
C ILE A 88 -25.28 -9.38 25.26
N PHE A 89 -25.27 -8.32 24.44
CA PHE A 89 -24.23 -8.04 23.46
C PHE A 89 -22.84 -8.02 24.10
N PHE A 90 -22.65 -7.29 25.20
CA PHE A 90 -21.36 -7.25 25.88
C PHE A 90 -21.02 -8.55 26.61
N GLU A 91 -22.02 -9.28 27.14
CA GLU A 91 -21.82 -10.59 27.74
C GLU A 91 -21.43 -11.66 26.70
N GLU A 92 -22.00 -11.63 25.51
CA GLU A 92 -21.62 -12.48 24.38
C GLU A 92 -20.23 -12.12 23.87
N TYR A 93 -19.95 -10.82 23.72
CA TYR A 93 -18.64 -10.34 23.32
C TYR A 93 -17.52 -10.80 24.26
N GLU A 94 -17.74 -10.75 25.58
CA GLU A 94 -16.78 -11.25 26.58
C GLU A 94 -16.61 -12.78 26.52
N LYS A 95 -17.65 -13.54 26.15
CA LYS A 95 -17.57 -15.01 25.98
C LYS A 95 -16.73 -15.41 24.77
N GLU A 96 -16.71 -14.58 23.73
CA GLU A 96 -15.91 -14.80 22.52
C GLU A 96 -14.40 -14.54 22.74
N ASN A 97 -14.01 -14.04 23.91
CA ASN A 97 -12.62 -13.82 24.33
C ASN A 97 -11.81 -12.96 23.33
N HIS A 98 -12.44 -11.88 22.85
CA HIS A 98 -11.78 -10.90 21.99
C HIS A 98 -10.64 -10.20 22.74
N PRO A 99 -9.53 -9.86 22.06
CA PRO A 99 -8.38 -9.25 22.71
C PRO A 99 -8.67 -7.82 23.20
N PHE A 100 -9.57 -7.10 22.54
CA PHE A 100 -10.04 -5.75 22.90
C PHE A 100 -11.24 -5.38 22.02
N MET A 101 -12.09 -4.47 22.51
CA MET A 101 -13.13 -3.80 21.71
C MET A 101 -12.63 -2.45 21.21
N ILE A 102 -12.83 -2.16 19.93
CA ILE A 102 -12.49 -0.84 19.36
C ILE A 102 -13.71 0.07 19.49
N THR A 103 -13.52 1.29 20.01
CA THR A 103 -14.60 2.29 20.14
C THR A 103 -14.30 3.56 19.37
N PHE A 104 -15.25 4.02 18.55
CA PHE A 104 -15.17 5.31 17.85
C PHE A 104 -16.20 6.26 18.45
N GLY A 105 -15.71 7.30 19.13
CA GLY A 105 -16.55 8.34 19.72
C GLY A 105 -16.83 8.16 21.22
N VAL A 106 -17.32 9.25 21.84
CA VAL A 106 -17.51 9.36 23.29
C VAL A 106 -18.55 8.34 23.78
N GLU A 107 -19.72 8.28 23.15
CA GLU A 107 -20.81 7.40 23.59
C GLU A 107 -20.42 5.92 23.52
N ALA A 108 -19.72 5.51 22.46
CA ALA A 108 -19.23 4.13 22.33
C ALA A 108 -18.19 3.80 23.40
N THR A 109 -17.26 4.73 23.66
CA THR A 109 -16.21 4.55 24.67
C THR A 109 -16.78 4.47 26.08
N VAL A 110 -17.72 5.37 26.42
CA VAL A 110 -18.41 5.35 27.72
C VAL A 110 -19.21 4.06 27.89
N LEU A 111 -20.00 3.66 26.87
CA LEU A 111 -20.82 2.47 26.94
C LEU A 111 -19.95 1.21 27.10
N ALA A 112 -18.91 1.05 26.28
CA ALA A 112 -17.99 -0.08 26.38
C ALA A 112 -17.24 -0.10 27.72
N SER A 113 -16.73 1.05 28.18
CA SER A 113 -16.04 1.16 29.48
C SER A 113 -16.94 0.70 30.62
N LYS A 114 -18.22 1.07 30.61
CA LYS A 114 -19.18 0.69 31.65
C LYS A 114 -19.53 -0.79 31.60
N MET A 115 -19.78 -1.33 30.40
CA MET A 115 -20.37 -2.65 30.23
C MET A 115 -19.34 -3.78 30.19
N LEU A 116 -18.14 -3.55 29.66
CA LEU A 116 -17.06 -4.54 29.63
C LEU A 116 -16.43 -4.67 31.02
N LYS A 117 -16.19 -5.92 31.43
CA LYS A 117 -15.60 -6.27 32.72
C LYS A 117 -14.14 -6.64 32.55
N ASN A 118 -13.86 -7.50 31.59
CA ASN A 118 -12.52 -7.99 31.34
C ASN A 118 -11.99 -7.33 30.08
N THR A 119 -12.68 -7.43 28.96
CA THR A 119 -12.09 -7.05 27.67
C THR A 119 -11.64 -5.57 27.65
N PRO A 120 -10.39 -5.25 27.27
CA PRO A 120 -9.91 -3.88 27.17
C PRO A 120 -10.65 -3.07 26.11
N VAL A 121 -10.71 -1.75 26.30
CA VAL A 121 -11.23 -0.82 25.28
C VAL A 121 -10.06 -0.13 24.58
N LEU A 122 -10.02 -0.26 23.26
CA LEU A 122 -9.15 0.51 22.37
C LEU A 122 -9.95 1.69 21.80
N HIS A 123 -9.80 2.90 22.34
CA HIS A 123 -10.56 4.05 21.88
C HIS A 123 -9.91 4.77 20.69
N SER A 124 -10.75 5.43 19.91
CA SER A 124 -10.38 6.43 18.93
C SER A 124 -11.52 7.44 18.76
N PHE A 125 -11.26 8.56 18.09
CA PHE A 125 -12.25 9.62 17.85
C PHE A 125 -12.86 10.24 19.13
N VAL A 126 -12.09 10.26 20.23
CA VAL A 126 -12.48 10.88 21.50
C VAL A 126 -11.48 11.96 21.88
N GLN A 127 -11.96 13.17 22.19
CA GLN A 127 -11.11 14.21 22.75
C GLN A 127 -10.82 13.87 24.22
N SER A 128 -9.55 13.62 24.55
CA SER A 128 -9.11 13.35 25.93
C SER A 128 -9.84 12.17 26.58
N ALA A 129 -9.71 10.96 26.03
CA ALA A 129 -10.54 9.82 26.40
C ALA A 129 -10.45 9.43 27.87
N ARG A 130 -9.35 9.75 28.56
CA ARG A 130 -9.14 9.39 29.99
C ARG A 130 -10.31 9.78 30.90
N PHE A 131 -11.06 10.83 30.56
CA PHE A 131 -12.19 11.33 31.35
C PHE A 131 -13.46 10.51 31.24
N TYR A 132 -13.56 9.69 30.20
CA TYR A 132 -14.77 8.93 29.90
C TYR A 132 -14.68 7.47 30.37
N TYR A 133 -13.55 7.11 30.98
CA TYR A 133 -13.32 5.79 31.55
C TYR A 133 -13.68 5.73 33.02
N GLU A 134 -14.29 4.62 33.43
CA GLU A 134 -14.40 4.28 34.85
C GLU A 134 -13.03 3.94 35.43
N GLU A 135 -12.89 4.19 36.74
CA GLU A 135 -11.67 3.87 37.48
C GLU A 135 -11.37 2.37 37.41
N GLY A 136 -10.09 2.00 37.26
CA GLY A 136 -9.64 0.61 37.16
C GLY A 136 -9.90 -0.10 35.81
N LYS A 137 -10.54 0.54 34.83
CA LYS A 137 -10.76 -0.07 33.50
C LYS A 137 -9.48 -0.09 32.64
N ARG A 138 -9.26 -1.23 31.99
CA ARG A 138 -8.19 -1.49 31.00
C ARG A 138 -8.47 -0.72 29.70
N LYS A 139 -7.50 0.09 29.27
CA LYS A 139 -7.67 1.04 28.16
C LYS A 139 -6.37 1.35 27.46
N CYS A 140 -6.48 1.64 26.18
CA CYS A 140 -5.43 2.10 25.30
C CYS A 140 -6.09 2.80 24.11
N GLY A 141 -5.34 3.54 23.30
CA GLY A 141 -5.90 4.08 22.07
C GLY A 141 -5.26 5.37 21.61
N ILE A 142 -5.97 6.05 20.73
CA ILE A 142 -5.51 7.31 20.12
C ILE A 142 -6.57 8.38 20.36
N ASP A 143 -6.20 9.48 20.99
CA ASP A 143 -7.12 10.60 21.19
C ASP A 143 -7.37 11.36 19.88
N LEU A 144 -8.55 11.96 19.71
CA LEU A 144 -8.80 12.94 18.66
C LEU A 144 -8.36 14.33 19.14
N LYS A 145 -7.07 14.53 19.34
CA LYS A 145 -6.53 15.85 19.71
C LYS A 145 -5.21 16.15 19.02
N SER A 146 -4.99 17.42 18.70
CA SER A 146 -3.69 17.90 18.26
C SER A 146 -2.89 18.35 19.49
N PRO A 147 -1.58 18.08 19.54
CA PRO A 147 -0.70 18.63 20.57
C PRO A 147 -0.81 20.17 20.65
N LEU A 148 -0.86 20.73 21.86
CA LEU A 148 -0.90 22.18 22.06
C LEU A 148 0.34 22.90 21.52
N SER A 149 1.47 22.19 21.41
CA SER A 149 2.68 22.68 20.75
C SER A 149 2.43 23.12 19.31
N ASP A 150 1.51 22.47 18.61
CA ASP A 150 1.21 22.78 17.21
C ASP A 150 0.40 24.08 17.12
N TYR A 151 -0.55 24.28 18.04
CA TYR A 151 -1.27 25.56 18.18
C TYR A 151 -0.30 26.71 18.47
N PHE A 152 0.66 26.49 19.36
CA PHE A 152 1.68 27.48 19.71
C PHE A 152 2.63 27.79 18.54
N GLY A 153 3.00 26.78 17.75
CA GLY A 153 3.77 26.95 16.51
C GLY A 153 3.04 27.84 15.52
N VAL A 154 1.78 27.51 15.21
CA VAL A 154 0.95 28.28 14.28
C VAL A 154 0.69 29.69 14.79
N LEU A 155 0.40 29.87 16.09
CA LEU A 155 0.24 31.20 16.69
C LEU A 155 1.51 32.05 16.51
N ARG A 156 2.70 31.46 16.65
CA ARG A 156 3.97 32.16 16.48
C ARG A 156 4.25 32.52 15.02
N GLU A 157 3.78 31.73 14.06
CA GLU A 157 3.84 32.09 12.63
C GLU A 157 2.90 33.24 12.28
N ILE A 158 1.69 33.25 12.85
CA ILE A 158 0.65 34.25 12.59
C ILE A 158 0.92 35.57 13.32
N LYS A 159 1.25 35.51 14.61
CA LYS A 159 1.45 36.66 15.50
C LYS A 159 2.75 36.46 16.29
N PRO A 160 3.94 36.69 15.68
CA PRO A 160 5.24 36.37 16.28
C PRO A 160 5.54 37.07 17.62
N LYS A 161 4.84 38.17 17.90
CA LYS A 161 4.98 38.95 19.15
C LYS A 161 3.97 38.56 20.23
N ALA A 162 3.06 37.62 19.95
CA ALA A 162 2.10 37.14 20.94
C ALA A 162 2.84 36.56 22.15
N LYS A 163 2.37 36.90 23.35
CA LYS A 163 2.91 36.41 24.62
C LYS A 163 1.86 35.73 25.47
N SER A 164 0.59 36.11 25.35
CA SER A 164 -0.44 35.67 26.28
C SER A 164 -1.58 34.89 25.61
N ILE A 165 -1.88 33.73 26.17
CA ILE A 165 -2.95 32.84 25.70
C ILE A 165 -3.94 32.65 26.83
N TYR A 166 -5.21 32.93 26.57
CA TYR A 166 -6.26 32.80 27.57
C TYR A 166 -7.21 31.66 27.23
N THR A 167 -7.67 30.95 28.26
CA THR A 167 -8.69 29.91 28.16
C THR A 167 -9.68 30.05 29.31
N PHE A 168 -10.96 29.81 29.04
CA PHE A 168 -12.01 29.84 30.03
C PHE A 168 -12.64 28.46 30.19
N TYR A 169 -13.08 28.14 31.40
CA TYR A 169 -13.71 26.87 31.72
C TYR A 169 -14.82 27.04 32.76
N SER A 170 -15.79 26.12 32.78
CA SER A 170 -16.93 26.17 33.70
C SER A 170 -17.05 24.98 34.64
N ASN A 171 -16.40 23.85 34.34
CA ASN A 171 -16.44 22.65 35.16
C ASN A 171 -15.05 22.04 35.36
N ASP A 172 -14.97 20.95 36.13
CA ASP A 172 -13.70 20.32 36.49
C ASP A 172 -12.99 19.62 35.31
N ILE A 173 -13.76 19.11 34.34
CA ILE A 173 -13.20 18.54 33.10
C ILE A 173 -12.54 19.66 32.28
N GLY A 174 -13.24 20.77 32.10
CA GLY A 174 -12.73 21.97 31.42
C GLY A 174 -11.53 22.55 32.14
N LYS A 175 -11.50 22.55 33.47
CA LYS A 175 -10.34 22.96 34.27
C LYS A 175 -9.08 22.18 33.87
N TYR A 176 -9.18 20.85 33.87
CA TYR A 176 -8.04 20.01 33.52
C TYR A 176 -7.54 20.30 32.10
N ILE A 177 -8.46 20.38 31.12
CA ILE A 177 -8.09 20.63 29.72
C ILE A 177 -7.45 22.03 29.58
N ALA A 178 -7.99 23.03 30.26
CA ALA A 178 -7.43 24.39 30.26
C ALA A 178 -6.01 24.43 30.87
N GLU A 179 -5.79 23.69 31.95
CA GLU A 179 -4.50 23.61 32.64
C GLU A 179 -3.43 22.83 31.88
N GLU A 180 -3.78 21.99 30.88
CA GLU A 180 -2.78 21.35 30.00
C GLU A 180 -1.84 22.37 29.34
N SER A 181 -2.37 23.56 29.02
CA SER A 181 -1.61 24.65 28.39
C SER A 181 -0.53 25.23 29.32
N SER A 182 -0.77 25.25 30.63
CA SER A 182 0.14 25.81 31.64
C SER A 182 1.37 24.96 31.90
N TYR A 183 1.39 23.69 31.50
CA TYR A 183 2.61 22.88 31.58
C TYR A 183 3.59 23.16 30.44
N LEU A 184 3.12 23.80 29.36
CA LEU A 184 3.87 24.00 28.12
C LEU A 184 4.28 25.47 27.91
N ASP A 185 3.80 26.37 28.76
CA ASP A 185 3.93 27.81 28.62
C ASP A 185 5.40 28.26 28.67
N ALA A 186 6.17 27.79 29.64
CA ALA A 186 7.59 28.10 29.83
C ALA A 186 8.45 27.54 28.68
N TYR A 187 8.15 26.34 28.22
CA TYR A 187 8.89 25.70 27.12
C TYR A 187 8.68 26.45 25.79
N HIS A 188 7.47 26.93 25.54
CA HIS A 188 7.12 27.64 24.31
C HIS A 188 7.18 29.18 24.43
N ARG A 189 7.56 29.70 25.61
CA ARG A 189 7.66 31.15 25.92
C ARG A 189 6.33 31.90 25.77
N PHE A 190 5.24 31.25 26.10
CA PHE A 190 3.93 31.87 26.29
C PHE A 190 3.62 32.01 27.77
N TYR A 191 2.71 32.91 28.11
CA TYR A 191 2.04 32.98 29.40
C TYR A 191 0.60 32.52 29.18
N THR A 192 0.25 31.35 29.70
CA THR A 192 -1.11 30.84 29.60
C THR A 192 -1.90 31.22 30.85
N LYS A 193 -3.16 31.59 30.68
CA LYS A 193 -4.05 31.92 31.79
C LYS A 193 -5.41 31.26 31.63
N SER A 194 -5.72 30.37 32.58
CA SER A 194 -6.98 29.65 32.67
C SER A 194 -7.90 30.32 33.70
N ILE A 195 -9.13 30.65 33.31
CA ILE A 195 -10.08 31.39 34.15
C ILE A 195 -11.37 30.58 34.32
N LYS A 196 -11.73 30.30 35.58
CA LYS A 196 -13.03 29.69 35.91
C LYS A 196 -14.14 30.72 35.75
N VAL A 197 -15.24 30.33 35.12
CA VAL A 197 -16.48 31.11 35.02
C VAL A 197 -17.67 30.18 35.18
N THR A 198 -18.75 30.66 35.78
CA THR A 198 -19.93 29.84 36.12
C THR A 198 -21.18 30.20 35.32
N SER A 199 -21.14 31.32 34.58
CA SER A 199 -22.28 31.79 33.77
C SER A 199 -21.82 32.57 32.53
N SER A 200 -22.70 32.72 31.54
CA SER A 200 -22.43 33.53 30.34
C SER A 200 -22.11 34.99 30.67
N ASN A 201 -22.79 35.58 31.66
CA ASN A 201 -22.54 36.97 32.05
C ASN A 201 -21.15 37.14 32.68
N GLU A 202 -20.75 36.18 33.53
CA GLU A 202 -19.41 36.16 34.10
C GLU A 202 -18.34 35.96 33.03
N PHE A 203 -18.58 35.09 32.06
CA PHE A 203 -17.71 34.89 30.90
C PHE A 203 -17.50 36.17 30.10
N ILE A 204 -18.58 36.87 29.74
CA ILE A 204 -18.52 38.15 29.01
C ILE A 204 -17.77 39.21 29.81
N GLY A 205 -18.12 39.42 31.09
CA GLY A 205 -17.45 40.42 31.93
C GLY A 205 -15.96 40.12 32.14
N ALA A 206 -15.59 38.85 32.25
CA ALA A 206 -14.20 38.45 32.41
C ALA A 206 -13.39 38.54 31.10
N LEU A 207 -14.02 38.31 29.93
CA LEU A 207 -13.40 38.60 28.63
C LEU A 207 -13.05 40.09 28.51
N GLU A 208 -14.00 40.98 28.80
CA GLU A 208 -13.80 42.43 28.72
C GLU A 208 -12.69 42.90 29.67
N LYS A 209 -12.71 42.42 30.91
CA LYS A 209 -11.69 42.71 31.93
C LYS A 209 -10.26 42.34 31.49
N HIS A 210 -10.09 41.25 30.74
CA HIS A 210 -8.77 40.74 30.35
C HIS A 210 -8.34 41.11 28.93
N SER A 211 -9.22 41.77 28.16
CA SER A 211 -9.05 42.13 26.75
C SER A 211 -7.67 42.71 26.40
N ALA A 212 -7.22 43.74 27.12
CA ALA A 212 -5.98 44.46 26.81
C ALA A 212 -4.70 43.63 26.97
N SER A 213 -4.79 42.51 27.71
CA SER A 213 -3.65 41.66 28.04
C SER A 213 -3.63 40.35 27.27
N MET A 214 -4.57 40.15 26.33
CA MET A 214 -4.79 38.89 25.63
C MET A 214 -4.31 38.98 24.18
N ASP A 215 -3.35 38.15 23.79
CA ASP A 215 -2.91 38.07 22.40
C ASP A 215 -3.66 37.01 21.60
N ALA A 216 -4.01 35.91 22.27
CA ALA A 216 -4.74 34.78 21.72
C ALA A 216 -5.71 34.18 22.74
N PHE A 217 -6.76 33.55 22.22
CA PHE A 217 -7.75 32.81 22.99
C PHE A 217 -7.76 31.36 22.50
N LEU A 218 -7.62 30.39 23.39
CA LEU A 218 -7.79 28.96 23.08
C LEU A 218 -9.14 28.49 23.59
N MET A 219 -10.05 28.21 22.66
CA MET A 219 -11.36 27.63 22.93
C MET A 219 -11.23 26.11 23.05
N ILE A 220 -11.48 25.60 24.25
CA ILE A 220 -11.48 24.17 24.58
C ILE A 220 -12.90 23.59 24.53
N SER A 221 -13.04 22.28 24.72
CA SER A 221 -14.35 21.66 24.93
C SER A 221 -14.86 22.03 26.32
N ASP A 222 -15.83 22.94 26.39
CA ASP A 222 -16.48 23.33 27.64
C ASP A 222 -17.92 23.84 27.38
N PRO A 223 -18.90 23.51 28.24
CA PRO A 223 -20.29 23.94 28.08
C PRO A 223 -20.50 25.46 28.02
N ILE A 224 -19.55 26.26 28.51
CA ILE A 224 -19.64 27.73 28.42
C ILE A 224 -19.66 28.22 26.98
N TYR A 225 -19.08 27.48 26.02
CA TYR A 225 -18.99 27.86 24.61
C TYR A 225 -20.21 27.43 23.79
N ASN A 226 -21.41 27.73 24.29
CA ASN A 226 -22.64 27.60 23.49
C ASN A 226 -22.64 28.58 22.28
N ARG A 227 -23.61 28.44 21.37
CA ARG A 227 -23.70 29.25 20.15
C ARG A 227 -23.57 30.76 20.41
N ASN A 228 -24.36 31.28 21.35
CA ASN A 228 -24.40 32.72 21.64
C ASN A 228 -23.05 33.22 22.18
N ASN A 229 -22.43 32.46 23.09
CA ASN A 229 -21.14 32.82 23.66
C ASN A 229 -20.01 32.71 22.64
N PHE A 230 -20.07 31.73 21.73
CA PHE A 230 -19.13 31.63 20.61
C PHE A 230 -19.26 32.80 19.64
N GLU A 231 -20.49 33.18 19.24
CA GLU A 231 -20.72 34.33 18.35
C GLU A 231 -20.19 35.63 18.98
N PHE A 232 -20.45 35.83 20.27
CA PHE A 232 -19.90 36.97 21.03
C PHE A 232 -18.37 36.93 21.06
N LEU A 233 -17.77 35.79 21.45
CA LEU A 233 -16.32 35.60 21.53
C LEU A 233 -15.66 35.84 20.18
N SER A 234 -16.21 35.28 19.10
CA SER A 234 -15.72 35.46 17.73
C SER A 234 -15.71 36.93 17.33
N LYS A 235 -16.81 37.66 17.57
CA LYS A 235 -16.89 39.10 17.29
C LYS A 235 -15.88 39.88 18.13
N PHE A 236 -15.81 39.60 19.43
CA PHE A 236 -14.92 40.25 20.38
C PHE A 236 -13.44 40.06 20.00
N CYS A 237 -13.03 38.83 19.69
CA CYS A 237 -11.65 38.53 19.29
C CYS A 237 -11.28 39.26 18.00
N ARG A 238 -12.20 39.31 17.02
CA ARG A 238 -11.99 40.02 15.75
C ARG A 238 -11.77 41.52 15.97
N GLU A 239 -12.65 42.17 16.73
CA GLU A 239 -12.58 43.61 17.00
C GLU A 239 -11.33 44.01 17.80
N LYS A 240 -10.79 43.09 18.61
CA LYS A 240 -9.61 43.32 19.44
C LYS A 240 -8.30 42.81 18.82
N GLY A 241 -8.34 42.18 17.64
CA GLY A 241 -7.15 41.58 17.02
C GLY A 241 -6.54 40.42 17.84
N ILE A 242 -7.40 39.68 18.53
CA ILE A 242 -7.05 38.49 19.32
C ILE A 242 -7.15 37.27 18.40
N VAL A 243 -6.12 36.43 18.37
CA VAL A 243 -6.13 35.19 17.60
C VAL A 243 -7.04 34.18 18.30
N LEU A 244 -8.18 33.83 17.69
CA LEU A 244 -9.13 32.86 18.22
C LEU A 244 -8.80 31.45 17.70
N MET A 245 -8.23 30.63 18.57
CA MET A 245 -7.89 29.23 18.32
C MET A 245 -9.00 28.32 18.85
N THR A 246 -9.34 27.27 18.11
CA THR A 246 -10.37 26.31 18.51
C THR A 246 -9.95 24.89 18.15
N ILE A 247 -10.47 23.91 18.89
CA ILE A 247 -10.29 22.48 18.60
C ILE A 247 -11.32 21.95 17.58
N TYR A 248 -12.22 22.80 17.08
CA TYR A 248 -13.28 22.42 16.15
C TYR A 248 -13.13 23.12 14.79
N PRO A 249 -12.72 22.40 13.73
CA PRO A 249 -12.60 22.95 12.37
C PRO A 249 -13.86 23.64 11.85
N ALA A 250 -15.06 23.12 12.20
CA ALA A 250 -16.33 23.71 11.79
C ALA A 250 -16.51 25.16 12.28
N LEU A 251 -15.89 25.52 13.40
CA LEU A 251 -15.96 26.87 13.95
C LEU A 251 -15.02 27.85 13.25
N VAL A 252 -14.04 27.37 12.48
CA VAL A 252 -13.16 28.22 11.66
C VAL A 252 -13.98 28.91 10.58
N GLU A 253 -14.84 28.17 9.89
CA GLU A 253 -15.77 28.72 8.89
C GLU A 253 -16.80 29.68 9.52
N LEU A 254 -17.11 29.51 10.80
CA LEU A 254 -18.05 30.34 11.56
C LEU A 254 -17.40 31.54 12.29
N GLY A 255 -16.09 31.73 12.17
CA GLY A 255 -15.38 32.89 12.69
C GLY A 255 -14.38 32.64 13.83
N ALA A 256 -13.75 31.47 13.87
CA ALA A 256 -12.46 31.31 14.56
C ALA A 256 -11.31 31.59 13.58
N THR A 257 -10.15 31.99 14.11
CA THR A 257 -8.96 32.24 13.26
C THR A 257 -8.43 30.95 12.68
N PHE A 258 -8.23 29.93 13.53
CA PHE A 258 -7.81 28.61 13.06
C PHE A 258 -8.15 27.48 14.03
N ALA A 259 -8.14 26.28 13.49
CA ALA A 259 -8.17 25.02 14.22
C ALA A 259 -7.09 24.09 13.68
N ILE A 260 -6.62 23.20 14.54
CA ILE A 260 -5.72 22.12 14.15
C ILE A 260 -6.39 20.81 14.54
N LEU A 261 -6.51 19.90 13.57
CA LEU A 261 -7.08 18.58 13.82
C LEU A 261 -6.45 17.56 12.85
N PRO A 262 -6.24 16.30 13.25
CA PRO A 262 -5.82 15.27 12.30
C PRO A 262 -6.89 15.03 11.24
N ASP A 263 -6.46 14.54 10.08
CA ASP A 263 -7.37 13.95 9.11
C ASP A 263 -8.03 12.68 9.68
N TYR A 264 -9.35 12.58 9.53
CA TYR A 264 -10.13 11.46 10.07
C TYR A 264 -9.78 10.12 9.41
N ILE A 265 -9.43 10.10 8.12
CA ILE A 265 -9.03 8.85 7.46
C ILE A 265 -7.66 8.41 7.99
N SER A 266 -6.72 9.35 8.13
CA SER A 266 -5.40 9.12 8.71
C SER A 266 -5.48 8.63 10.16
N LEU A 267 -6.35 9.21 10.99
CA LEU A 267 -6.61 8.72 12.35
C LEU A 267 -7.14 7.28 12.35
N GLY A 268 -8.00 6.92 11.38
CA GLY A 268 -8.44 5.55 11.17
C GLY A 268 -7.28 4.60 10.84
N GLU A 269 -6.37 5.00 9.94
CA GLU A 269 -5.16 4.23 9.61
C GLU A 269 -4.26 4.01 10.83
N GLU A 270 -4.03 5.06 11.62
CA GLU A 270 -3.25 4.99 12.85
C GLU A 270 -3.91 4.07 13.88
N THR A 271 -5.23 4.13 14.01
CA THR A 271 -6.00 3.24 14.91
C THR A 271 -5.87 1.78 14.50
N ALA A 272 -5.90 1.47 13.20
CA ALA A 272 -5.67 0.11 12.69
C ALA A 272 -4.25 -0.40 12.95
N ASN A 273 -3.25 0.49 12.82
CA ASN A 273 -1.87 0.15 13.15
C ASN A 273 -1.71 -0.10 14.66
N PHE A 274 -2.33 0.74 15.50
CA PHE A 274 -2.35 0.57 16.95
C PHE A 274 -3.00 -0.77 17.34
N ALA A 275 -4.18 -1.08 16.80
CA ALA A 275 -4.85 -2.36 16.99
C ALA A 275 -3.97 -3.54 16.58
N SER A 276 -3.25 -3.42 15.46
CA SER A 276 -2.31 -4.45 15.00
C SER A 276 -1.11 -4.64 15.96
N ARG A 277 -0.60 -3.56 16.56
CA ARG A 277 0.46 -3.62 17.59
C ARG A 277 -0.03 -4.32 18.85
N VAL A 278 -1.25 -4.02 19.31
CA VAL A 278 -1.89 -4.72 20.44
C VAL A 278 -2.05 -6.22 20.14
N LEU A 279 -2.56 -6.58 18.95
CA LEU A 279 -2.68 -8.00 18.53
C LEU A 279 -1.35 -8.75 18.41
N ARG A 280 -0.22 -8.04 18.29
CA ARG A 280 1.13 -8.62 18.27
C ARG A 280 1.77 -8.67 19.67
N GLY A 281 1.09 -8.18 20.70
CA GLY A 281 1.63 -8.08 22.06
C GLY A 281 2.67 -6.97 22.23
N GLU A 282 2.78 -6.04 21.29
CA GLU A 282 3.72 -4.90 21.36
C GLU A 282 3.20 -3.77 22.26
N ILE A 283 1.89 -3.73 22.50
CA ILE A 283 1.23 -2.79 23.40
C ILE A 283 0.33 -3.60 24.32
N ASP A 284 0.45 -3.35 25.62
CA ASP A 284 -0.46 -3.85 26.64
C ASP A 284 -1.48 -2.77 27.02
N CYS A 285 -2.77 -3.08 26.91
CA CYS A 285 -3.86 -2.16 27.26
C CYS A 285 -4.21 -2.19 28.77
N GLU A 286 -3.57 -3.03 29.59
CA GLU A 286 -3.73 -2.96 31.06
C GLU A 286 -3.15 -1.67 31.64
N MET A 287 -1.98 -1.25 31.16
CA MET A 287 -1.31 0.01 31.52
C MET A 287 -1.47 1.11 30.45
N GLY A 288 -2.33 0.87 29.45
CA GLY A 288 -2.07 1.23 28.06
C GLY A 288 -1.83 2.70 27.73
N PRO A 289 -0.91 2.97 26.78
CA PRO A 289 -0.64 4.33 26.33
C PRO A 289 -1.86 4.90 25.60
N ILE A 290 -2.12 6.17 25.86
CA ILE A 290 -2.98 7.01 25.02
C ILE A 290 -2.04 7.84 24.15
N GLU A 291 -2.02 7.55 22.86
CA GLU A 291 -1.18 8.25 21.89
C GLU A 291 -1.95 9.46 21.29
N ASN A 292 -1.22 10.48 20.84
CA ASN A 292 -1.79 11.54 20.01
C ASN A 292 -1.57 11.19 18.52
N PRO A 293 -2.50 11.57 17.64
CA PRO A 293 -2.42 11.30 16.22
C PRO A 293 -1.33 12.12 15.56
N LYS A 294 -0.82 11.60 14.45
CA LYS A 294 0.16 12.29 13.60
C LYS A 294 -0.59 13.01 12.47
N GLY A 295 0.15 13.80 11.68
CA GLY A 295 -0.38 14.41 10.46
C GLY A 295 -1.50 15.42 10.71
N GLN A 296 -1.20 16.46 11.48
CA GLN A 296 -2.15 17.52 11.80
C GLN A 296 -2.47 18.40 10.58
N ILE A 297 -3.75 18.74 10.39
CA ILE A 297 -4.22 19.64 9.34
C ILE A 297 -4.57 20.99 9.97
N LEU A 298 -4.03 22.06 9.38
CA LEU A 298 -4.38 23.42 9.72
C LEU A 298 -5.66 23.86 8.98
N HIS A 299 -6.72 24.16 9.71
CA HIS A 299 -7.89 24.85 9.19
C HIS A 299 -7.77 26.32 9.51
N PHE A 300 -7.67 27.19 8.50
CA PHE A 300 -7.36 28.61 8.68
C PHE A 300 -8.36 29.51 7.95
N ASN A 301 -8.95 30.46 8.67
CA ASN A 301 -9.86 31.45 8.09
C ASN A 301 -9.10 32.73 7.71
N LYS A 302 -8.72 32.83 6.44
CA LYS A 302 -7.97 33.99 5.92
C LYS A 302 -8.78 35.28 5.97
N GLU A 303 -10.08 35.22 5.70
CA GLU A 303 -10.95 36.40 5.71
C GLU A 303 -11.12 36.94 7.13
N TYR A 304 -11.32 36.04 8.10
CA TYR A 304 -11.38 36.39 9.51
C TYR A 304 -10.07 36.98 10.02
N ALA A 305 -8.93 36.38 9.68
CA ALA A 305 -7.62 36.90 10.09
C ALA A 305 -7.39 38.33 9.55
N ASN A 306 -7.64 38.55 8.25
CA ASN A 306 -7.49 39.85 7.62
C ASN A 306 -8.42 40.90 8.25
N SER A 307 -9.69 40.56 8.48
CA SER A 307 -10.66 41.47 9.11
C SER A 307 -10.38 41.72 10.60
N SER A 308 -9.57 40.88 11.25
CA SER A 308 -9.08 41.07 12.61
C SER A 308 -7.79 41.91 12.67
N GLY A 309 -7.32 42.45 11.53
CA GLY A 309 -6.07 43.22 11.45
C GLY A 309 -4.80 42.37 11.57
N ILE A 310 -4.90 41.05 11.45
CA ILE A 310 -3.76 40.14 11.51
C ILE A 310 -3.07 40.10 10.15
N GLN A 311 -1.84 40.61 10.07
CA GLN A 311 -1.04 40.60 8.84
C GLN A 311 -0.29 39.28 8.69
N LEU A 312 -0.54 38.58 7.57
CA LEU A 312 0.09 37.29 7.29
C LEU A 312 1.41 37.48 6.55
N SER A 313 2.45 36.78 7.01
CA SER A 313 3.73 36.72 6.28
C SER A 313 3.60 35.92 5.00
N GLU A 314 4.42 36.22 3.98
CA GLU A 314 4.46 35.44 2.73
C GLU A 314 4.77 33.95 2.98
N SER A 315 5.63 33.65 3.96
CA SER A 315 5.92 32.28 4.37
C SER A 315 4.69 31.56 4.89
N PHE A 316 3.88 32.24 5.71
CA PHE A 316 2.64 31.66 6.24
C PHE A 316 1.57 31.51 5.15
N GLU A 317 1.47 32.46 4.23
CA GLU A 317 0.59 32.31 3.07
C GLU A 317 0.94 31.10 2.21
N ARG A 318 2.24 30.84 2.02
CA ARG A 318 2.74 29.65 1.32
C ARG A 318 2.36 28.38 2.09
N HIS A 319 2.57 28.36 3.41
CA HIS A 319 2.18 27.25 4.28
C HIS A 319 0.68 26.93 4.15
N ILE A 320 -0.21 27.93 4.20
CA ILE A 320 -1.66 27.70 4.01
C ILE A 320 -1.98 27.11 2.63
N LYS A 321 -1.34 27.62 1.57
CA LYS A 321 -1.54 27.10 0.20
C LYS A 321 -1.09 25.64 0.08
N GLU A 322 0.06 25.31 0.66
CA GLU A 322 0.60 23.94 0.70
C GLU A 322 -0.34 23.01 1.48
N ASN A 323 -0.82 23.42 2.66
CA ASN A 323 -1.75 22.64 3.46
C ASN A 323 -3.09 22.40 2.73
N LYS A 324 -3.67 23.41 2.07
CA LYS A 324 -4.87 23.22 1.23
C LYS A 324 -4.64 22.22 0.10
N LEU A 325 -3.51 22.33 -0.58
CA LEU A 325 -3.14 21.44 -1.67
C LEU A 325 -2.89 20.01 -1.16
N PHE A 326 -2.32 19.87 0.04
CA PHE A 326 -2.08 18.59 0.69
C PHE A 326 -3.39 17.89 1.02
N THR A 327 -4.34 18.59 1.67
CA THR A 327 -5.66 18.04 1.98
C THR A 327 -6.41 17.62 0.73
N TRP A 328 -6.36 18.40 -0.35
CA TRP A 328 -6.95 18.00 -1.64
C TRP A 328 -6.25 16.77 -2.24
N GLY A 329 -4.92 16.70 -2.14
CA GLY A 329 -4.15 15.52 -2.54
C GLY A 329 -4.55 14.25 -1.80
N LEU A 330 -4.82 14.35 -0.49
CA LEU A 330 -5.35 13.26 0.33
C LEU A 330 -6.74 12.82 -0.11
N GLU A 331 -7.66 13.76 -0.33
CA GLU A 331 -9.01 13.42 -0.80
C GLU A 331 -8.98 12.64 -2.13
N LEU A 332 -8.13 13.08 -3.06
CA LEU A 332 -7.92 12.40 -4.34
C LEU A 332 -7.31 11.01 -4.15
N TYR A 333 -6.33 10.88 -3.23
CA TYR A 333 -5.71 9.59 -2.90
C TYR A 333 -6.75 8.59 -2.41
N TYR A 334 -7.62 9.00 -1.48
CA TYR A 334 -8.64 8.14 -0.89
C TYR A 334 -9.81 7.84 -1.85
N LYS A 335 -10.04 8.69 -2.85
CA LYS A 335 -10.93 8.40 -3.98
C LYS A 335 -10.28 7.51 -5.06
N ASN A 336 -9.09 6.97 -4.82
CA ASN A 336 -8.27 6.20 -5.78
C ASN A 336 -7.91 6.97 -7.06
N MET A 337 -8.00 8.30 -7.04
CA MET A 337 -7.59 9.17 -8.15
C MET A 337 -6.08 9.43 -8.09
N PHE A 338 -5.28 8.35 -8.19
CA PHE A 338 -3.85 8.36 -7.89
C PHE A 338 -3.03 9.32 -8.77
N SER A 339 -3.34 9.44 -10.06
CA SER A 339 -2.64 10.38 -10.96
C SER A 339 -2.86 11.84 -10.55
N SER A 340 -4.11 12.21 -10.21
CA SER A 340 -4.46 13.56 -9.75
C SER A 340 -3.85 13.84 -8.37
N SER A 341 -3.91 12.86 -7.48
CA SER A 341 -3.28 12.92 -6.16
C SER A 341 -1.76 13.12 -6.25
N LYS A 342 -1.10 12.38 -7.14
CA LYS A 342 0.33 12.54 -7.43
C LYS A 342 0.63 13.96 -7.90
N SER A 343 -0.17 14.51 -8.81
CA SER A 343 0.00 15.90 -9.28
C SER A 343 -0.08 16.92 -8.15
N ALA A 344 -1.00 16.73 -7.19
CA ALA A 344 -1.12 17.60 -6.02
C ALA A 344 0.14 17.53 -5.14
N PHE A 345 0.62 16.34 -4.78
CA PHE A 345 1.82 16.19 -3.95
C PHE A 345 3.10 16.62 -4.66
N ASP A 346 3.24 16.35 -5.97
CA ASP A 346 4.39 16.80 -6.77
C ASP A 346 4.49 18.33 -6.78
N LYS A 347 3.35 19.03 -6.88
CA LYS A 347 3.31 20.50 -6.81
C LYS A 347 3.81 21.03 -5.48
N ILE A 348 3.43 20.39 -4.36
CA ILE A 348 3.93 20.73 -3.02
C ILE A 348 5.43 20.47 -2.94
N LEU A 349 5.89 19.29 -3.36
CA LEU A 349 7.30 18.90 -3.27
C LEU A 349 8.21 19.72 -4.19
N LYS A 350 7.66 20.29 -5.27
CA LYS A 350 8.37 21.24 -6.14
C LYS A 350 8.63 22.57 -5.43
N THR A 351 7.69 23.07 -4.63
CA THR A 351 7.85 24.35 -3.90
C THR A 351 8.53 24.17 -2.54
N ASN A 352 8.27 23.04 -1.89
CA ASN A 352 8.80 22.67 -0.58
C ASN A 352 9.29 21.21 -0.63
N PRO A 353 10.54 20.99 -1.09
CA PRO A 353 11.13 19.66 -1.16
C PRO A 353 11.30 18.97 0.18
N ASN A 354 11.01 19.62 1.32
CA ASN A 354 11.11 19.05 2.66
C ASN A 354 9.75 18.86 3.35
N HIS A 355 8.65 19.00 2.61
CA HIS A 355 7.31 18.76 3.14
C HIS A 355 7.12 17.26 3.47
N GLY A 356 7.33 16.89 4.75
CA GLY A 356 7.33 15.51 5.23
C GLY A 356 6.09 14.69 4.83
N PRO A 357 4.85 15.15 5.13
CA PRO A 357 3.64 14.42 4.78
C PRO A 357 3.48 14.16 3.28
N ALA A 358 3.71 15.18 2.43
CA ALA A 358 3.67 15.03 0.98
C ALA A 358 4.72 14.03 0.45
N LYS A 359 5.93 13.97 1.04
CA LYS A 359 6.92 12.93 0.70
C LYS A 359 6.38 11.53 1.00
N GLU A 360 5.82 11.34 2.19
CA GLU A 360 5.28 10.06 2.63
C GLU A 360 4.16 9.59 1.67
N TYR A 361 3.20 10.45 1.36
CA TYR A 361 2.11 10.09 0.44
C TYR A 361 2.59 9.91 -1.00
N SER A 362 3.61 10.64 -1.45
CA SER A 362 4.21 10.42 -2.77
C SER A 362 4.88 9.04 -2.86
N MET A 363 5.55 8.58 -1.80
CA MET A 363 6.07 7.20 -1.72
C MET A 363 4.94 6.16 -1.72
N LYS A 364 3.87 6.38 -0.93
CA LYS A 364 2.68 5.49 -0.93
C LYS A 364 2.05 5.38 -2.32
N LEU A 365 1.95 6.49 -3.05
CA LEU A 365 1.44 6.53 -4.42
C LEU A 365 2.34 5.78 -5.39
N GLN A 366 3.65 6.01 -5.32
CA GLN A 366 4.61 5.29 -6.16
C GLN A 366 4.45 3.78 -5.98
N TYR A 367 4.38 3.31 -4.73
CA TYR A 367 4.16 1.90 -4.44
C TYR A 367 2.85 1.37 -5.04
N ARG A 368 1.72 2.07 -4.87
CA ARG A 368 0.42 1.64 -5.41
C ARG A 368 0.38 1.63 -6.94
N LEU A 369 0.96 2.65 -7.58
CA LEU A 369 1.03 2.74 -9.04
C LEU A 369 1.89 1.62 -9.61
N THR A 370 3.06 1.36 -9.02
CA THR A 370 3.93 0.23 -9.39
C THR A 370 3.21 -1.10 -9.19
N GLN A 371 2.48 -1.30 -8.08
CA GLN A 371 1.71 -2.52 -7.85
C GLN A 371 0.62 -2.73 -8.91
N SER A 372 -0.14 -1.68 -9.25
CA SER A 372 -1.18 -1.78 -10.29
C SER A 372 -0.58 -2.10 -11.66
N GLU A 373 0.55 -1.48 -12.01
CA GLU A 373 1.20 -1.71 -13.30
C GLU A 373 1.80 -3.12 -13.39
N THR A 374 2.50 -3.56 -12.33
CA THR A 374 3.03 -4.93 -12.25
C THR A 374 1.94 -5.98 -12.35
N GLN A 375 0.76 -5.76 -11.75
CA GLN A 375 -0.39 -6.67 -11.88
C GLN A 375 -0.91 -6.76 -13.32
N LYS A 376 -1.07 -5.63 -14.03
CA LYS A 376 -1.51 -5.60 -15.43
C LYS A 376 -0.51 -6.32 -16.35
N LEU A 377 0.77 -6.00 -16.22
CA LEU A 377 1.82 -6.62 -17.04
C LEU A 377 1.97 -8.11 -16.73
N THR A 378 1.78 -8.52 -15.47
CA THR A 378 1.76 -9.94 -15.07
C THR A 378 0.61 -10.67 -15.77
N ALA A 379 -0.60 -10.10 -15.78
CA ALA A 379 -1.74 -10.72 -16.47
C ALA A 379 -1.50 -10.90 -17.97
N ILE A 380 -0.89 -9.91 -18.63
CA ILE A 380 -0.51 -10.01 -20.06
C ILE A 380 0.57 -11.10 -20.25
N ALA A 381 1.53 -11.19 -19.34
CA ALA A 381 2.58 -12.20 -19.40
C ALA A 381 2.02 -13.63 -19.22
N ASP A 382 1.10 -13.80 -18.25
CA ASP A 382 0.40 -15.05 -17.98
C ASP A 382 -0.40 -15.50 -19.22
N GLU A 383 -1.14 -14.58 -19.86
CA GLU A 383 -1.92 -14.87 -21.09
C GLU A 383 -1.01 -15.38 -22.23
N TYR A 384 0.12 -14.71 -22.49
CA TYR A 384 1.07 -15.17 -23.51
C TYR A 384 1.72 -16.50 -23.15
N ALA A 385 1.97 -16.77 -21.87
CA ALA A 385 2.53 -18.04 -21.42
C ALA A 385 1.54 -19.19 -21.64
N GLU A 386 0.25 -18.98 -21.36
CA GLU A 386 -0.83 -19.95 -21.64
C GLU A 386 -0.96 -20.27 -23.13
N GLN A 387 -0.79 -19.25 -23.98
CA GLN A 387 -0.77 -19.42 -25.44
C GLN A 387 0.53 -20.06 -25.98
N ARG A 388 1.46 -20.46 -25.10
CA ARG A 388 2.83 -20.92 -25.43
C ARG A 388 3.66 -19.91 -26.23
N ASN A 389 3.26 -18.64 -26.22
CA ASN A 389 4.05 -17.55 -26.82
C ASN A 389 5.11 -17.08 -25.81
N PHE A 390 6.05 -17.97 -25.49
CA PHE A 390 7.02 -17.76 -24.41
C PHE A 390 7.94 -16.56 -24.65
N SER A 391 8.24 -16.23 -25.92
CA SER A 391 9.02 -15.04 -26.23
C SER A 391 8.35 -13.75 -25.75
N ARG A 392 7.02 -13.60 -25.97
CA ARG A 392 6.27 -12.45 -25.45
C ARG A 392 6.08 -12.52 -23.94
N ALA A 393 5.77 -13.70 -23.40
CA ALA A 393 5.64 -13.88 -21.95
C ALA A 393 6.93 -13.47 -21.21
N ARG A 394 8.09 -13.93 -21.70
CA ARG A 394 9.42 -13.59 -21.16
C ARG A 394 9.69 -12.09 -21.17
N LEU A 395 9.31 -11.39 -22.24
CA LEU A 395 9.42 -9.92 -22.34
C LEU A 395 8.62 -9.23 -21.23
N TYR A 396 7.34 -9.58 -21.08
CA TYR A 396 6.47 -8.93 -20.10
C TYR A 396 6.85 -9.27 -18.66
N TYR A 397 7.22 -10.51 -18.35
CA TYR A 397 7.76 -10.85 -17.01
C TYR A 397 9.04 -10.08 -16.69
N SER A 398 9.91 -9.87 -17.68
CA SER A 398 11.13 -9.06 -17.50
C SER A 398 10.80 -7.59 -17.22
N GLN A 399 9.78 -7.04 -17.86
CA GLN A 399 9.29 -5.68 -17.58
C GLN A 399 8.71 -5.57 -16.16
N VAL A 400 7.97 -6.58 -15.69
CA VAL A 400 7.47 -6.63 -14.31
C VAL A 400 8.63 -6.59 -13.31
N LEU A 401 9.67 -7.41 -13.52
CA LEU A 401 10.84 -7.42 -12.63
C LEU A 401 11.70 -6.15 -12.73
N ALA A 402 11.67 -5.45 -13.86
CA ALA A 402 12.30 -4.13 -13.98
C ALA A 402 11.57 -3.06 -13.15
N LEU A 403 10.24 -3.19 -12.99
CA LEU A 403 9.43 -2.31 -12.14
C LEU A 403 9.51 -2.68 -10.65
N ASN A 404 9.56 -3.99 -10.34
CA ASN A 404 9.70 -4.51 -8.99
C ASN A 404 10.56 -5.79 -8.97
N PRO A 405 11.87 -5.69 -8.66
CA PRO A 405 12.80 -6.82 -8.67
C PRO A 405 12.56 -7.91 -7.61
N ASP A 406 11.79 -7.59 -6.56
CA ASP A 406 11.60 -8.43 -5.36
C ASP A 406 10.46 -9.45 -5.52
N LEU A 407 9.80 -9.49 -6.68
CA LEU A 407 8.69 -10.39 -6.96
C LEU A 407 9.18 -11.80 -7.30
N GLU A 408 9.42 -12.60 -6.26
CA GLU A 408 9.95 -13.96 -6.38
C GLU A 408 9.06 -14.92 -7.20
N ASP A 409 7.73 -14.78 -7.11
CA ASP A 409 6.79 -15.56 -7.94
C ASP A 409 7.01 -15.28 -9.44
N ILE A 410 7.17 -14.02 -9.81
CA ILE A 410 7.42 -13.60 -11.20
C ILE A 410 8.78 -14.09 -11.69
N ARG A 411 9.81 -14.08 -10.83
CA ARG A 411 11.13 -14.64 -11.14
C ARG A 411 11.04 -16.14 -11.47
N LYS A 412 10.25 -16.90 -10.71
CA LYS A 412 9.99 -18.32 -10.99
C LYS A 412 9.24 -18.52 -12.31
N LYS A 413 8.19 -17.74 -12.56
CA LYS A 413 7.43 -17.78 -13.83
C LYS A 413 8.33 -17.45 -15.04
N LEU A 414 9.21 -16.46 -14.90
CA LEU A 414 10.19 -16.09 -15.91
C LEU A 414 11.17 -17.23 -16.20
N ASN A 415 11.76 -17.83 -15.16
CA ASN A 415 12.68 -18.95 -15.30
C ASN A 415 12.02 -20.14 -15.98
N ARG A 416 10.80 -20.49 -15.56
CA ARG A 416 10.02 -21.55 -16.21
C ARG A 416 9.74 -21.23 -17.68
N THR A 417 9.39 -19.99 -17.99
CA THR A 417 9.16 -19.53 -19.38
C THR A 417 10.42 -19.70 -20.23
N ILE A 418 11.60 -19.37 -19.67
CA ILE A 418 12.91 -19.54 -20.32
C ILE A 418 13.19 -21.03 -20.59
N GLU A 419 12.92 -21.90 -19.61
CA GLU A 419 13.09 -23.35 -19.75
C GLU A 419 12.17 -23.93 -20.82
N GLU A 420 10.89 -23.55 -20.83
CA GLU A 420 9.91 -24.03 -21.82
C GLU A 420 10.22 -23.52 -23.24
N GLU A 421 10.57 -22.23 -23.41
CA GLU A 421 10.96 -21.65 -24.71
C GLU A 421 12.21 -22.34 -25.27
N SER A 422 13.22 -22.53 -24.43
CA SER A 422 14.45 -23.23 -24.80
C SER A 422 14.17 -24.70 -25.16
N GLY A 423 13.32 -25.38 -24.39
CA GLY A 423 12.91 -26.75 -24.66
C GLY A 423 12.17 -26.90 -25.99
N ASP A 424 11.29 -25.97 -26.35
CA ASP A 424 10.57 -26.00 -27.63
C ASP A 424 11.52 -25.78 -28.82
N ARG A 425 12.50 -24.86 -28.71
CA ARG A 425 13.55 -24.71 -29.73
C ARG A 425 14.40 -25.97 -29.88
N LYS A 426 14.71 -26.65 -28.78
CA LYS A 426 15.42 -27.93 -28.85
C LYS A 426 14.59 -28.99 -29.59
N LYS A 427 13.29 -29.11 -29.30
CA LYS A 427 12.39 -30.05 -30.00
C LYS A 427 12.28 -29.75 -31.49
N GLU A 428 12.24 -28.47 -31.88
CA GLU A 428 12.32 -28.05 -33.29
C GLU A 428 13.63 -28.56 -33.94
N GLY A 429 14.75 -28.48 -33.21
CA GLY A 429 16.02 -29.02 -33.64
C GLY A 429 15.98 -30.54 -33.84
N ASP A 430 15.41 -31.28 -32.88
CA ASP A 430 15.23 -32.74 -33.00
C ASP A 430 14.36 -33.12 -34.20
N SER A 431 13.28 -32.37 -34.44
CA SER A 431 12.42 -32.57 -35.61
C SER A 431 13.16 -32.31 -36.92
N ALA A 432 14.10 -31.36 -36.95
CA ALA A 432 14.93 -31.09 -38.12
C ALA A 432 15.93 -32.22 -38.39
N ILE A 433 16.47 -32.88 -37.35
CA ILE A 433 17.29 -34.09 -37.51
C ILE A 433 16.51 -35.21 -38.19
N LEU A 434 15.26 -35.45 -37.76
CA LEU A 434 14.41 -36.48 -38.38
C LEU A 434 14.10 -36.21 -39.87
N LYS A 435 14.26 -34.96 -40.31
CA LYS A 435 14.08 -34.52 -41.70
C LYS A 435 15.40 -34.44 -42.47
N ASP A 436 16.49 -34.98 -41.93
CA ASP A 436 17.84 -34.94 -42.50
C ASP A 436 18.31 -33.51 -42.81
N ASN A 437 17.97 -32.55 -41.93
CA ASN A 437 18.37 -31.15 -42.03
C ASN A 437 19.28 -30.74 -40.87
N PRO A 438 20.58 -31.10 -40.92
CA PRO A 438 21.51 -30.85 -39.81
C PRO A 438 21.75 -29.36 -39.56
N PHE A 439 21.65 -28.51 -40.58
CA PHE A 439 21.87 -27.07 -40.42
C PHE A 439 20.73 -26.38 -39.66
N LEU A 440 19.48 -26.72 -39.99
CA LEU A 440 18.32 -26.22 -39.25
C LEU A 440 18.35 -26.74 -37.81
N ALA A 441 18.72 -28.01 -37.61
CA ALA A 441 18.88 -28.56 -36.27
C ALA A 441 19.92 -27.80 -35.44
N ALA A 442 21.11 -27.58 -35.99
CA ALA A 442 22.18 -26.82 -35.32
C ALA A 442 21.74 -25.40 -34.96
N SER A 443 21.05 -24.70 -35.87
CA SER A 443 20.49 -23.36 -35.61
C SER A 443 19.52 -23.38 -34.44
N LYS A 444 18.61 -24.35 -34.39
CA LYS A 444 17.58 -24.46 -33.35
C LYS A 444 18.14 -24.82 -31.98
N TYR A 445 19.15 -25.68 -31.92
CA TYR A 445 19.87 -25.93 -30.68
C TYR A 445 20.62 -24.69 -30.19
N LEU A 446 21.25 -23.91 -31.08
CA LEU A 446 21.91 -22.67 -30.72
C LEU A 446 20.91 -21.60 -30.22
N GLU A 447 19.72 -21.49 -30.83
CA GLU A 447 18.63 -20.66 -30.32
C GLU A 447 18.22 -21.07 -28.90
N ALA A 448 18.04 -22.38 -28.67
CA ALA A 448 17.70 -22.93 -27.36
C ALA A 448 18.74 -22.56 -26.29
N ILE A 449 20.03 -22.72 -26.60
CA ILE A 449 21.16 -22.40 -25.70
C ILE A 449 21.25 -20.89 -25.44
N LYS A 450 20.98 -20.06 -26.47
CA LYS A 450 20.97 -18.60 -26.30
C LYS A 450 19.87 -18.14 -25.35
N ILE A 451 18.70 -18.79 -25.39
CA ILE A 451 17.57 -18.49 -24.50
C ILE A 451 17.87 -18.98 -23.08
N ASN A 452 18.36 -20.22 -22.95
CA ASN A 452 18.76 -20.81 -21.67
C ASN A 452 20.16 -21.42 -21.78
N PRO A 453 21.21 -20.68 -21.35
CA PRO A 453 22.57 -21.21 -21.33
C PRO A 453 22.75 -22.43 -20.43
N GLY A 454 21.82 -22.69 -19.50
CA GLY A 454 21.79 -23.88 -18.65
C GLY A 454 21.14 -25.11 -19.28
N ASN A 455 20.60 -25.04 -20.50
CA ASN A 455 19.95 -26.17 -21.17
C ASN A 455 20.98 -27.21 -21.63
N LYS A 456 21.33 -28.15 -20.74
CA LYS A 456 22.28 -29.24 -21.00
C LYS A 456 21.83 -30.17 -22.12
N GLU A 457 20.53 -30.38 -22.28
CA GLU A 457 20.01 -31.25 -23.35
C GLU A 457 20.28 -30.66 -24.74
N ALA A 458 20.04 -29.37 -24.92
CA ALA A 458 20.35 -28.68 -26.18
C ALA A 458 21.85 -28.63 -26.46
N GLN A 459 22.68 -28.40 -25.44
CA GLN A 459 24.14 -28.46 -25.58
C GLN A 459 24.63 -29.84 -26.01
N ASN A 460 24.16 -30.90 -25.37
CA ASN A 460 24.52 -32.27 -25.70
C ASN A 460 24.04 -32.64 -27.10
N ALA A 461 22.80 -32.30 -27.47
CA ALA A 461 22.26 -32.54 -28.80
C ALA A 461 23.09 -31.86 -29.89
N LEU A 462 23.48 -30.60 -29.68
CA LEU A 462 24.36 -29.87 -30.60
C LEU A 462 25.74 -30.53 -30.70
N ASN A 463 26.35 -30.95 -29.59
CA ASN A 463 27.66 -31.60 -29.60
C ASN A 463 27.63 -32.95 -30.34
N THR A 464 26.58 -33.75 -30.12
CA THR A 464 26.37 -35.01 -30.84
C THR A 464 26.18 -34.76 -32.33
N LEU A 465 25.34 -33.80 -32.72
CA LEU A 465 25.14 -33.41 -34.11
C LEU A 465 26.46 -33.02 -34.79
N ARG A 466 27.25 -32.16 -34.14
CA ARG A 466 28.55 -31.72 -34.66
C ARG A 466 29.52 -32.87 -34.85
N SER A 467 29.52 -33.84 -33.93
CA SER A 467 30.38 -35.02 -34.01
C SER A 467 29.98 -35.92 -35.18
N ASN A 468 28.68 -36.12 -35.39
CA ASN A 468 28.15 -36.93 -36.50
C ASN A 468 28.42 -36.28 -37.87
N GLU A 469 28.27 -34.96 -37.97
CA GLU A 469 28.47 -34.24 -39.23
C GLU A 469 29.94 -33.97 -39.57
N ASN A 470 30.88 -34.29 -38.68
CA ASN A 470 32.30 -34.03 -38.89
C ASN A 470 32.83 -34.71 -40.17
N GLY A 471 32.33 -35.91 -40.50
CA GLY A 471 32.69 -36.63 -41.72
C GLY A 471 32.18 -35.96 -43.00
N ASN A 472 31.09 -35.19 -42.93
CA ASN A 472 30.47 -34.52 -44.06
C ASN A 472 31.07 -33.12 -44.34
N LEU A 473 31.82 -32.55 -43.38
CA LEU A 473 32.38 -31.20 -43.49
C LEU A 473 33.21 -30.98 -44.76
N SER A 474 34.05 -31.94 -45.15
CA SER A 474 34.86 -31.85 -46.38
C SER A 474 33.98 -31.76 -47.64
N SER A 475 32.85 -32.47 -47.66
CA SER A 475 31.89 -32.43 -48.77
C SER A 475 31.17 -31.08 -48.83
N TYR A 476 30.72 -30.57 -47.69
CA TYR A 476 30.10 -29.24 -47.59
C TYR A 476 31.07 -28.14 -48.01
N LEU A 477 32.33 -28.23 -47.57
CA LEU A 477 33.38 -27.28 -47.93
C LEU A 477 33.65 -27.28 -49.44
N LYS A 478 33.75 -28.47 -50.06
CA LYS A 478 33.90 -28.59 -51.52
C LYS A 478 32.74 -27.94 -52.27
N LYS A 479 31.51 -28.13 -51.78
CA LYS A 479 30.30 -27.51 -52.37
C LYS A 479 30.31 -25.99 -52.23
N ALA A 480 30.64 -25.47 -51.04
CA ALA A 480 30.74 -24.03 -50.77
C ALA A 480 31.80 -23.33 -51.65
N LEU A 481 32.95 -23.98 -51.84
CA LEU A 481 34.02 -23.53 -52.72
C LEU A 481 33.63 -23.62 -54.20
N GLY A 482 32.81 -24.61 -54.58
CA GLY A 482 32.23 -24.71 -55.92
C GLY A 482 31.42 -23.45 -56.28
N PHE A 483 30.47 -23.07 -55.41
CA PHE A 483 29.71 -21.83 -55.58
C PHE A 483 30.59 -20.59 -55.61
N TYR A 484 31.59 -20.51 -54.72
CA TYR A 484 32.55 -19.41 -54.72
C TYR A 484 33.28 -19.28 -56.07
N ASN A 485 33.79 -20.38 -56.61
CA ASN A 485 34.52 -20.39 -57.88
C ASN A 485 33.63 -20.08 -59.08
N GLN A 486 32.34 -20.44 -59.00
CA GLN A 486 31.32 -20.07 -59.99
C GLN A 486 30.84 -18.62 -59.84
N ARG A 487 31.35 -17.86 -58.86
CA ARG A 487 30.94 -16.49 -58.49
C ARG A 487 29.49 -16.40 -57.98
N GLU A 488 28.91 -17.52 -57.58
CA GLU A 488 27.61 -17.60 -56.91
C GLU A 488 27.78 -17.28 -55.41
N TYR A 489 28.10 -16.02 -55.10
CA TYR A 489 28.54 -15.65 -53.76
C TYR A 489 27.43 -15.69 -52.71
N LYS A 490 26.15 -15.56 -53.09
CA LYS A 490 25.02 -15.66 -52.14
C LYS A 490 24.90 -17.10 -51.62
N GLU A 491 24.99 -18.07 -52.51
CA GLU A 491 24.97 -19.50 -52.25
C GLU A 491 26.22 -19.92 -51.47
N SER A 492 27.38 -19.40 -51.86
CA SER A 492 28.64 -19.60 -51.14
C SER A 492 28.56 -19.13 -49.67
N ILE A 493 28.05 -17.91 -49.43
CA ILE A 493 27.84 -17.36 -48.07
C ILE A 493 26.90 -18.26 -47.26
N LEU A 494 25.81 -18.73 -47.86
CA LEU A 494 24.86 -19.63 -47.19
C LEU A 494 25.56 -20.91 -46.72
N TRP A 495 26.31 -21.57 -47.59
CA TRP A 495 27.02 -22.81 -47.25
C TRP A 495 28.14 -22.60 -46.22
N PHE A 496 28.89 -21.51 -46.29
CA PHE A 496 29.90 -21.24 -45.25
C PHE A 496 29.29 -20.95 -43.89
N ASN A 497 28.19 -20.19 -43.82
CA ASN A 497 27.47 -20.00 -42.55
C ASN A 497 26.94 -21.34 -41.98
N GLN A 498 26.42 -22.21 -42.85
CA GLN A 498 25.99 -23.56 -42.48
C GLN A 498 27.12 -24.40 -41.89
N ILE A 499 28.31 -24.38 -42.52
CA ILE A 499 29.51 -25.04 -42.00
C ILE A 499 29.86 -24.48 -40.61
N LEU A 500 29.77 -23.17 -40.40
CA LEU A 500 30.11 -22.53 -39.12
C LEU A 500 29.11 -22.82 -37.99
N LEU A 501 27.86 -23.19 -38.30
CA LEU A 501 26.94 -23.72 -37.29
C LEU A 501 27.47 -25.04 -36.69
N LEU A 502 28.07 -25.87 -37.53
CA LEU A 502 28.59 -27.20 -37.17
C LEU A 502 30.03 -27.14 -36.63
N SER A 503 30.89 -26.32 -37.23
CA SER A 503 32.27 -26.11 -36.81
C SER A 503 32.57 -24.61 -36.71
N PRO A 504 32.26 -23.98 -35.55
CA PRO A 504 32.43 -22.53 -35.36
C PRO A 504 33.87 -22.04 -35.56
N ASN A 505 34.85 -22.93 -35.41
CA ASN A 505 36.28 -22.65 -35.55
C ASN A 505 36.87 -23.14 -36.87
N HIS A 506 36.05 -23.39 -37.89
CA HIS A 506 36.55 -23.83 -39.19
C HIS A 506 37.22 -22.68 -39.95
N GLU A 507 38.54 -22.59 -39.89
CA GLU A 507 39.34 -21.48 -40.43
C GLU A 507 39.08 -21.21 -41.92
N VAL A 508 39.06 -22.26 -42.76
CA VAL A 508 38.78 -22.09 -44.20
C VAL A 508 37.38 -21.52 -44.44
N ALA A 509 36.36 -21.99 -43.72
CA ALA A 509 35.00 -21.50 -43.89
C ALA A 509 34.86 -20.03 -43.45
N LYS A 510 35.54 -19.61 -42.37
CA LYS A 510 35.58 -18.21 -41.94
C LYS A 510 36.22 -17.32 -43.01
N GLU A 511 37.39 -17.71 -43.53
CA GLU A 511 38.11 -16.89 -44.49
C GLU A 511 37.36 -16.79 -45.82
N TYR A 512 36.85 -17.91 -46.33
CA TYR A 512 36.07 -17.87 -47.57
C TYR A 512 34.70 -17.21 -47.39
N LEU A 513 34.06 -17.28 -46.22
CA LEU A 513 32.87 -16.46 -45.94
C LEU A 513 33.18 -14.97 -46.07
N ARG A 514 34.30 -14.52 -45.47
CA ARG A 514 34.77 -13.13 -45.57
C ARG A 514 35.02 -12.74 -47.03
N LEU A 515 35.70 -13.59 -47.80
CA LEU A 515 35.95 -13.35 -49.23
C LEU A 515 34.66 -13.31 -50.05
N SER A 516 33.73 -14.24 -49.82
CA SER A 516 32.43 -14.26 -50.51
C SER A 516 31.60 -13.01 -50.23
N LEU A 517 31.62 -12.49 -48.99
CA LEU A 517 30.95 -11.22 -48.64
C LEU A 517 31.54 -10.03 -49.43
N ILE A 518 32.88 -9.88 -49.42
CA ILE A 518 33.58 -8.81 -50.15
C ILE A 518 33.28 -8.90 -51.65
N LYS A 519 33.38 -10.10 -52.22
CA LYS A 519 33.16 -10.31 -53.66
C LYS A 519 31.70 -10.13 -54.07
N LYS A 520 30.74 -10.52 -53.22
CA LYS A 520 29.31 -10.24 -53.42
C LYS A 520 29.07 -8.73 -53.49
N GLU A 521 29.58 -7.98 -52.52
CA GLU A 521 29.42 -6.52 -52.47
C GLU A 521 30.03 -5.85 -53.71
N ALA A 522 31.23 -6.27 -54.12
CA ALA A 522 31.87 -5.78 -55.34
C ALA A 522 31.03 -6.05 -56.60
N MET A 523 30.39 -7.23 -56.71
CA MET A 523 29.51 -7.55 -57.83
C MET A 523 28.18 -6.79 -57.79
N GLU A 524 27.56 -6.62 -56.62
CA GLU A 524 26.34 -5.81 -56.48
C GLU A 524 26.60 -4.34 -56.86
N ARG A 525 27.75 -3.79 -56.46
CA ARG A 525 28.20 -2.45 -56.89
C ARG A 525 28.38 -2.37 -58.41
N LEU A 526 29.05 -3.35 -59.02
CA LEU A 526 29.24 -3.42 -60.47
C LEU A 526 27.91 -3.52 -61.23
N GLU A 527 27.01 -4.41 -60.81
CA GLU A 527 25.69 -4.58 -61.44
C GLU A 527 24.84 -3.30 -61.35
N ASN A 528 24.84 -2.64 -60.18
CA ASN A 528 24.14 -1.37 -60.01
C ASN A 528 24.74 -0.28 -60.91
N CYS A 529 26.07 -0.22 -61.02
CA CYS A 529 26.74 0.72 -61.91
C CYS A 529 26.39 0.49 -63.39
N LEU A 530 26.31 -0.77 -63.82
CA LEU A 530 25.93 -1.15 -65.19
C LEU A 530 24.44 -0.88 -65.49
N LYS A 531 23.56 -1.05 -64.50
CA LYS A 531 22.11 -0.76 -64.62
C LYS A 531 21.82 0.74 -64.69
N GLU A 532 22.59 1.58 -64.00
CA GLU A 532 22.34 3.02 -63.93
C GLU A 532 22.82 3.81 -65.16
N LYS A 533 23.53 3.21 -66.12
CA LYS A 533 24.06 3.88 -67.35
C LYS A 533 24.69 5.27 -67.08
N LYS A 534 25.29 5.48 -65.92
CA LYS A 534 25.96 6.76 -65.61
C LYS A 534 27.40 6.73 -66.09
N SER A 535 27.73 7.69 -66.93
CA SER A 535 29.09 8.09 -67.30
C SER A 535 29.85 8.52 -66.04
N GLY A 536 30.50 7.56 -65.38
CA GLY A 536 31.26 7.78 -64.14
C GLY A 536 31.49 6.52 -63.31
N CYS A 537 31.49 5.34 -63.94
CA CYS A 537 31.79 4.09 -63.25
C CYS A 537 33.30 3.96 -63.03
N GLU A 538 33.86 4.67 -62.05
CA GLU A 538 35.25 4.51 -61.63
C GLU A 538 35.38 3.20 -60.83
N LEU A 539 35.51 2.08 -61.55
CA LEU A 539 35.58 0.73 -60.97
C LEU A 539 36.95 0.33 -60.41
N LEU A 540 37.92 1.23 -60.35
CA LEU A 540 39.26 0.94 -59.85
C LEU A 540 39.82 2.17 -59.13
N ASN A 541 39.59 2.26 -57.82
CA ASN A 541 40.50 2.90 -56.85
C ASN A 541 40.43 2.13 -55.54
#